data_AF-W0RNJ3-F1
#
_entry.id   AF-W0RNJ3-F1
#
_cell.length_a   1.000
_cell.length_b   1.000
_cell.length_c   1.000
_cell.angle_alpha   90.00
_cell.angle_beta   90.00
_cell.angle_gamma   90.00
#
_symmetry.space_group_name_H-M   'P 1'
#
loop_
_entity.id
_entity.type
_entity.pdbx_description
1 polymer ?
#
loop_
_entity_poly.entity_id
_entity_poly.type
_entity_poly.pdbx_seq_one_letter_code
_entity_poly.pdbx_strand_id
1 'polypeptide(L)'
;MWRTDTYWFDVALVTTIFAFGNVLFGRFEEHKPRGLRVLKVALVLLASVALSATMGRAWMFGLIGTMGLVALVVHGWWLPKHGVSGWTAEPRERYYALLGLGPDGRPR
;
A
#
# COMPACT_ATOMS: atom_id res chain seq x y z
N MET A 1 -18.72 -21.53 -12.31
CA MET A 1 -18.89 -21.46 -10.85
C MET A 1 -17.78 -20.60 -10.28
N TRP A 2 -18.07 -19.36 -9.86
CA TRP A 2 -17.10 -18.50 -9.17
C TRP A 2 -17.29 -18.69 -7.67
N ARG A 3 -16.36 -19.38 -7.00
CA ARG A 3 -16.35 -19.53 -5.54
C ARG A 3 -15.58 -18.38 -4.92
N THR A 4 -16.32 -17.36 -4.49
CA THR A 4 -15.76 -16.17 -3.84
C THR A 4 -15.55 -16.36 -2.35
N ASP A 5 -15.94 -17.50 -1.79
CA ASP A 5 -15.91 -17.91 -0.38
C ASP A 5 -14.64 -18.67 0.03
N THR A 6 -13.63 -18.74 -0.84
CA THR A 6 -12.38 -19.47 -0.57
C THR A 6 -11.25 -18.53 -0.17
N TYR A 7 -10.26 -19.03 0.58
CA TYR A 7 -9.05 -18.27 0.87
C TYR A 7 -8.25 -17.91 -0.40
N TRP A 8 -8.38 -18.70 -1.46
CA TRP A 8 -7.81 -18.37 -2.77
C TRP A 8 -8.42 -17.11 -3.37
N PHE A 9 -9.71 -16.86 -3.14
CA PHE A 9 -10.33 -15.59 -3.53
C PHE A 9 -9.71 -14.42 -2.74
N ASP A 10 -9.52 -14.58 -1.42
CA ASP A 10 -8.90 -13.53 -0.60
C ASP A 10 -7.46 -13.23 -1.05
N VAL A 11 -6.68 -14.27 -1.39
CA VAL A 11 -5.35 -14.13 -1.97
C VAL A 11 -5.39 -13.39 -3.30
N ALA A 12 -6.27 -13.80 -4.22
CA ALA A 12 -6.43 -13.18 -5.53
C ALA A 12 -6.84 -11.70 -5.40
N LEU A 13 -7.76 -11.39 -4.49
CA LEU A 13 -8.21 -10.02 -4.23
C LEU A 13 -7.06 -9.13 -3.74
N VAL A 14 -6.36 -9.55 -2.68
CA VAL A 14 -5.26 -8.76 -2.09
C VAL A 14 -4.12 -8.57 -3.08
N THR A 15 -3.72 -9.64 -3.77
CA THR A 15 -2.65 -9.56 -4.78
C THR A 15 -3.02 -8.68 -5.95
N THR A 16 -4.27 -8.70 -6.40
CA THR A 16 -4.78 -7.78 -7.44
C THR A 16 -4.67 -6.33 -6.99
N ILE A 17 -5.14 -6.00 -5.78
CA ILE A 17 -5.04 -4.64 -5.22
C ILE A 17 -3.58 -4.16 -5.19
N PHE A 18 -2.65 -5.00 -4.71
CA PHE A 18 -1.23 -4.64 -4.69
C PHE A 18 -0.61 -4.56 -6.08
N ALA A 19 -1.03 -5.38 -7.04
CA ALA A 19 -0.55 -5.30 -8.42
C ALA A 19 -0.90 -3.94 -9.03
N PHE A 20 -2.17 -3.52 -8.95
CA PHE A 20 -2.59 -2.19 -9.41
C PHE A 20 -1.92 -1.08 -8.61
N GLY A 21 -1.87 -1.20 -7.28
CA GLY A 21 -1.23 -0.21 -6.41
C GLY A 21 0.25 0.01 -6.74
N ASN A 22 1.00 -1.06 -7.01
CA ASN A 22 2.41 -0.96 -7.40
C ASN A 22 2.60 -0.34 -8.79
N VAL A 23 1.69 -0.59 -9.73
CA VAL A 23 1.72 0.04 -11.07
C VAL A 23 1.40 1.53 -10.98
N LEU A 24 0.37 1.91 -10.23
CA LEU A 24 -0.09 3.30 -10.14
C LEU A 24 0.82 4.16 -9.23
N PHE A 25 1.25 3.59 -8.11
CA PHE A 25 1.94 4.33 -7.04
C PHE A 25 3.38 3.86 -6.80
N GLY A 26 3.98 3.07 -7.70
CA GLY A 26 5.34 2.55 -7.56
C GLY A 26 6.40 3.64 -7.35
N ARG A 27 6.16 4.84 -7.87
CA ARG A 27 6.99 6.03 -7.68
C ARG A 27 7.20 6.38 -6.21
N PHE A 28 6.19 6.25 -5.37
CA PHE A 28 6.27 6.59 -3.93
C PHE A 28 7.29 5.74 -3.17
N GLU A 29 7.62 4.55 -3.69
CA GLU A 29 8.49 3.61 -3.01
C GLU A 29 9.91 3.55 -3.60
N GLU A 30 10.25 4.36 -4.59
CA GLU A 30 11.54 4.31 -5.30
C GLU A 30 12.77 4.33 -4.39
N HIS A 31 12.70 5.08 -3.29
CA HIS A 31 13.75 5.15 -2.26
C HIS A 31 13.95 3.83 -1.46
N LYS A 32 12.97 2.91 -1.48
CA LYS A 32 13.05 1.63 -0.75
C LYS A 32 13.67 0.52 -1.61
N PRO A 33 14.49 -0.36 -1.03
CA PRO A 33 14.97 -1.55 -1.73
C PRO A 33 13.81 -2.45 -2.15
N ARG A 34 13.92 -3.08 -3.32
CA ARG A 34 12.85 -3.93 -3.90
C ARG A 34 12.42 -5.05 -2.97
N GLY A 35 13.34 -5.63 -2.19
CA GLY A 35 13.05 -6.69 -1.22
C GLY A 35 12.06 -6.26 -0.12
N LEU A 36 12.16 -5.03 0.40
CA LEU A 36 11.21 -4.52 1.40
C LEU A 36 9.82 -4.28 0.81
N ARG A 37 9.73 -3.95 -0.48
CA ARG A 37 8.44 -3.80 -1.17
C ARG A 37 7.75 -5.15 -1.32
N VAL A 38 8.49 -6.20 -1.69
CA VAL A 38 7.98 -7.58 -1.75
C VAL A 38 7.57 -8.07 -0.36
N LEU A 39 8.41 -7.83 0.66
CA LEU A 39 8.11 -8.21 2.04
C LEU A 39 6.81 -7.57 2.53
N LYS A 40 6.59 -6.27 2.25
CA LYS A 40 5.34 -5.57 2.57
C LYS A 40 4.11 -6.29 1.98
N VAL A 41 4.16 -6.67 0.70
CA VAL A 41 3.05 -7.39 0.04
C VAL A 41 2.83 -8.76 0.71
N ALA A 42 3.91 -9.50 0.97
CA ALA A 42 3.83 -10.81 1.61
C ALA A 42 3.24 -10.72 3.02
N LEU A 43 3.64 -9.72 3.82
CA LEU A 43 3.12 -9.50 5.16
C LEU A 43 1.62 -9.13 5.16
N VAL A 44 1.20 -8.23 4.27
CA VAL A 44 -0.24 -7.85 4.20
C VAL A 44 -1.08 -9.02 3.69
N LEU A 45 -0.57 -9.79 2.74
CA LEU A 45 -1.24 -11.01 2.26
C LEU A 45 -1.40 -12.04 3.37
N LEU A 46 -0.31 -12.34 4.09
CA LEU A 46 -0.33 -13.27 5.21
C LEU A 46 -1.30 -12.81 6.31
N ALA A 47 -1.25 -11.54 6.69
CA ALA A 47 -2.17 -10.96 7.68
C ALA A 47 -3.63 -11.05 7.23
N SER A 48 -3.91 -10.79 5.95
CA SER A 48 -5.27 -10.86 5.40
C SER A 48 -5.83 -12.28 5.45
N VAL A 49 -5.05 -13.28 5.02
CA VAL A 49 -5.46 -14.68 5.06
C VAL A 49 -5.58 -15.17 6.51
N ALA A 50 -4.66 -14.78 7.39
CA ALA A 50 -4.73 -15.13 8.82
C ALA A 50 -5.98 -14.55 9.49
N LEU A 51 -6.31 -13.28 9.24
CA LEU A 51 -7.54 -12.66 9.74
C LEU A 51 -8.79 -13.37 9.19
N SER A 52 -8.81 -13.66 7.90
CA SER A 52 -9.91 -14.40 7.27
C SER A 52 -10.12 -15.76 7.93
N ALA A 53 -9.03 -16.49 8.19
CA ALA A 53 -9.08 -17.83 8.79
C ALA A 53 -9.39 -17.86 10.29
N THR A 54 -9.05 -16.81 11.04
CA THR A 54 -9.17 -16.81 12.52
C THR A 54 -10.34 -15.98 13.03
N MET A 55 -10.60 -14.83 12.42
CA MET A 55 -11.63 -13.87 12.85
C MET A 55 -12.76 -13.73 11.82
N GLY A 56 -12.58 -14.27 10.62
CA GLY A 56 -13.53 -14.19 9.52
C GLY A 56 -13.26 -13.04 8.56
N ARG A 57 -13.90 -13.13 7.39
CA ARG A 57 -13.65 -12.23 6.24
C ARG A 57 -13.99 -10.77 6.50
N ALA A 58 -14.93 -10.48 7.40
CA ALA A 58 -15.27 -9.11 7.78
C ALA A 58 -14.05 -8.35 8.32
N TRP A 59 -13.19 -9.02 9.12
CA TRP A 59 -11.97 -8.41 9.66
C TRP A 59 -10.89 -8.24 8.61
N MET A 60 -10.77 -9.18 7.68
CA MET A 60 -9.88 -9.05 6.52
C MET A 60 -10.30 -7.85 5.64
N PHE A 61 -11.59 -7.70 5.33
CA PHE A 61 -12.08 -6.53 4.62
C PHE A 61 -11.94 -5.23 5.42
N GLY A 62 -12.10 -5.29 6.73
CA GLY A 62 -11.82 -4.17 7.63
C GLY A 62 -10.37 -3.70 7.53
N LEU A 63 -9.41 -4.63 7.54
CA LEU A 63 -7.98 -4.32 7.36
C LEU A 63 -7.72 -3.67 5.99
N ILE A 64 -8.13 -4.31 4.90
CA ILE A 64 -7.88 -3.81 3.54
C ILE A 64 -8.60 -2.48 3.29
N GLY A 65 -9.85 -2.36 3.74
CA GLY A 65 -10.65 -1.14 3.65
C GLY A 65 -10.02 0.02 4.41
N THR A 66 -9.51 -0.22 5.63
CA THR A 66 -8.82 0.79 6.43
C THR A 66 -7.53 1.24 5.74
N MET A 67 -6.71 0.31 5.26
CA MET A 67 -5.49 0.65 4.51
C MET A 67 -5.81 1.46 3.24
N GLY A 68 -6.85 1.06 2.49
CA GLY A 68 -7.32 1.78 1.32
C GLY A 68 -7.79 3.19 1.65
N LEU A 69 -8.55 3.36 2.73
CA LEU A 69 -8.99 4.69 3.19
C LEU A 69 -7.81 5.58 3.58
N VAL A 70 -6.83 5.04 4.32
CA VAL A 70 -5.60 5.77 4.65
C VAL A 70 -4.87 6.19 3.37
N ALA A 71 -4.75 5.30 2.39
CA ALA A 71 -4.14 5.64 1.11
C ALA A 71 -4.93 6.78 0.40
N LEU A 72 -6.26 6.70 0.34
CA LEU A 72 -7.08 7.76 -0.26
C LEU A 72 -6.90 9.11 0.44
N VAL A 73 -6.87 9.14 1.77
CA VAL A 73 -6.66 10.37 2.54
C VAL A 73 -5.25 10.92 2.29
N VAL A 74 -4.23 10.05 2.29
CA VAL A 74 -2.85 10.45 2.08
C VAL A 74 -2.63 11.00 0.67
N HIS A 75 -3.08 10.27 -0.35
CA HIS A 75 -2.90 10.64 -1.76
C HIS A 75 -3.85 11.77 -2.20
N GLY A 76 -5.10 11.76 -1.76
CA GLY A 76 -6.11 12.72 -2.19
C GLY A 76 -6.05 14.07 -1.47
N TRP A 77 -5.55 14.10 -0.23
CA TRP A 77 -5.62 15.31 0.59
C TRP A 77 -4.31 15.67 1.28
N TRP A 78 -3.71 14.75 2.04
CA TRP A 78 -2.56 15.08 2.88
C TRP A 78 -1.32 15.45 2.04
N LEU A 79 -0.96 14.66 1.02
CA LEU A 79 0.18 14.96 0.14
C LEU A 79 -0.02 16.28 -0.63
N PRO A 80 -1.16 16.52 -1.31
CA PRO A 80 -1.42 17.81 -1.96
C PRO A 80 -1.33 18.99 -1.00
N LYS A 81 -1.84 18.84 0.23
CA LYS A 81 -1.76 19.87 1.28
C LYS A 81 -0.31 20.21 1.66
N HIS A 82 0.62 19.27 1.50
CA HIS A 82 2.05 19.49 1.73
C HIS A 82 2.81 19.85 0.45
N GLY A 83 2.12 20.16 -0.65
CA GLY A 83 2.72 20.55 -1.91
C GLY A 83 3.43 19.41 -2.64
N VAL A 84 3.00 18.17 -2.41
CA VAL A 84 3.46 16.97 -3.11
C VAL A 84 2.28 16.38 -3.89
N SER A 85 2.51 16.05 -5.16
CA SER A 85 1.53 15.38 -6.00
C SER A 85 1.14 14.02 -5.41
N GLY A 86 -0.15 13.85 -5.16
CA GLY A 86 -0.74 12.59 -4.69
C GLY A 86 -0.60 11.43 -5.67
N TRP A 87 -0.29 11.69 -6.94
CA TRP A 87 -0.17 10.66 -7.98
C TRP A 87 1.28 10.34 -8.36
N THR A 88 2.16 11.32 -8.30
CA THR A 88 3.54 11.20 -8.82
C THR A 88 4.62 11.28 -7.76
N ALA A 89 4.29 11.71 -6.53
CA ALA A 89 5.24 12.01 -5.46
C ALA A 89 6.20 13.17 -5.77
N GLU A 90 5.85 14.04 -6.72
CA GLU A 90 6.67 15.20 -7.09
C GLU A 90 6.17 16.50 -6.41
N PRO A 91 7.07 17.43 -6.04
CA PRO A 91 8.53 17.37 -6.14
C PRO A 91 9.15 16.36 -5.16
N ARG A 92 10.19 15.63 -5.62
CA ARG A 92 10.76 14.48 -4.90
C ARG A 92 11.45 14.86 -3.61
N GLU A 93 12.11 16.00 -3.63
CA GLU A 93 12.87 16.55 -2.50
C GLU A 93 11.93 16.84 -1.33
N ARG A 94 10.72 17.36 -1.65
CA ARG A 94 9.69 17.66 -0.66
C ARG A 94 9.04 16.38 -0.12
N TYR A 95 8.77 15.42 -1.00
CA TYR A 95 8.27 14.11 -0.57
C TYR A 95 9.27 13.41 0.36
N TYR A 96 10.55 13.37 0.00
CA TYR A 96 11.61 12.80 0.84
C TYR A 96 11.78 13.55 2.15
N ALA A 97 11.66 14.87 2.16
CA ALA A 97 11.65 15.65 3.40
C ALA A 97 10.51 15.26 4.34
N LEU A 98 9.30 14.98 3.82
CA LEU A 98 8.17 14.47 4.63
C LEU A 98 8.45 13.09 5.25
N LEU A 99 9.32 12.30 4.61
CA LEU A 99 9.77 11.00 5.11
C LEU A 99 11.01 11.09 6.02
N GLY A 100 11.55 12.28 6.26
CA GLY A 100 12.79 12.48 7.03
C GLY A 100 14.06 12.07 6.28
N LEU A 101 14.00 11.96 4.95
CA LEU A 101 15.12 11.55 4.10
C LEU A 101 15.87 12.78 3.55
N GLY A 102 17.09 12.55 3.07
CA GLY A 102 17.86 13.48 2.25
C GLY A 102 17.29 13.65 0.84
N PRO A 103 17.79 14.62 0.05
CA PRO A 103 17.32 14.88 -1.31
C PRO A 103 17.51 13.69 -2.27
N ASP A 104 18.46 12.82 -1.96
CA ASP A 104 18.77 11.58 -2.70
C ASP A 104 17.91 10.37 -2.27
N GLY A 105 16.99 10.57 -1.31
CA GLY A 105 16.13 9.51 -0.78
C GLY A 105 16.80 8.58 0.22
N ARG A 106 17.99 8.95 0.74
CA ARG A 106 18.68 8.19 1.80
C ARG A 106 18.43 8.81 3.17
N PRO A 107 18.57 8.05 4.27
CA PRO A 107 18.54 8.62 5.61
C PRO A 107 19.60 9.71 5.76
N ARG A 108 19.27 10.77 6.50
CA ARG A 108 20.24 11.80 6.91
C ARG A 108 21.16 11.29 8.00
#